data_AF-A0AAV6YDB3-F1
#
_entry.id   AF-A0AAV6YDB3-F1
#
_cell.length_a   1.000
_cell.length_b   1.000
_cell.length_c   1.000
_cell.angle_alpha   90.00
_cell.angle_beta   90.00
_cell.angle_gamma   90.00
#
_symmetry.space_group_name_H-M   'P 1'
#
loop_
_entity.id
_entity.type
_entity.pdbx_description
1 polymer ?
#
loop_
_entity_poly.entity_id
_entity_poly.type
_entity_poly.pdbx_seq_one_letter_code
_entity_poly.pdbx_strand_id
1 'polypeptide(L)'
;DTARYEGPGTELDLPVLEDDGASSVLQLVRRFSALAQCIRLLLREQFPAPVRVPASDILNLVCRVVNVSAKNLSWQGEEALKLLLLPQVHRSALDILEAAILACGPRLLPFSAVICRLFPQVLSSWASARNSGSLPSGQEKPYSALRGAVYQVLERWVTMCGVSAGILQGMSHHSDILLAHLISDVTPPADSVKVS
;
A
#
# COMPACT_ATOMS: atom_id res chain seq x y z
N ASP A 1 -17.09 5.45 29.14
CA ASP A 1 -17.13 3.99 29.01
C ASP A 1 -16.90 3.54 27.58
N THR A 2 -15.82 2.80 27.34
CA THR A 2 -15.48 2.24 26.03
C THR A 2 -15.72 0.74 26.07
N ALA A 3 -16.85 0.29 25.50
CA ALA A 3 -17.11 -1.12 25.31
C ALA A 3 -15.94 -1.76 24.52
N ARG A 4 -15.17 -2.61 25.18
CA ARG A 4 -14.19 -3.50 24.54
C ARG A 4 -15.00 -4.64 23.92
N TYR A 5 -14.77 -4.93 22.64
CA TYR A 5 -15.28 -6.16 22.05
C TYR A 5 -14.54 -7.33 22.71
N GLU A 6 -15.25 -8.07 23.56
CA GLU A 6 -14.76 -9.27 24.26
C GLU A 6 -15.26 -10.57 23.60
N GLY A 7 -15.72 -10.49 22.35
CA GLY A 7 -16.14 -11.66 21.60
C GLY A 7 -14.96 -12.63 21.39
N PRO A 8 -15.22 -13.95 21.31
CA PRO A 8 -14.19 -14.99 21.38
C PRO A 8 -13.20 -15.00 20.20
N GLY A 9 -13.33 -14.09 19.22
CA GLY A 9 -12.46 -14.03 18.05
C GLY A 9 -12.41 -15.38 17.34
N THR A 10 -13.49 -15.74 16.64
CA THR A 10 -13.53 -17.02 15.91
C THR A 10 -12.38 -17.06 14.91
N GLU A 11 -11.46 -18.01 15.08
CA GLU A 11 -10.40 -18.26 14.11
C GLU A 11 -11.04 -18.65 12.77
N LEU A 12 -10.54 -18.07 11.69
CA LEU A 12 -10.94 -18.45 10.35
C LEU A 12 -10.24 -19.76 10.01
N ASP A 13 -11.01 -20.84 9.89
CA ASP A 13 -10.52 -22.13 9.42
C ASP A 13 -10.07 -22.02 7.96
N LEU A 14 -8.79 -21.74 7.79
CA LEU A 14 -8.13 -21.60 6.51
C LEU A 14 -7.36 -22.89 6.20
N PRO A 15 -7.53 -23.50 5.01
CA PRO A 15 -6.80 -24.73 4.67
C PRO A 15 -5.28 -24.54 4.80
N VAL A 16 -4.57 -25.57 5.27
CA VAL A 16 -3.11 -25.54 5.35
C VAL A 16 -2.54 -25.40 3.93
N LEU A 17 -1.58 -24.49 3.78
CA LEU A 17 -0.82 -24.37 2.53
C LEU A 17 0.36 -25.33 2.64
N GLU A 18 0.40 -26.35 1.79
CA GLU A 18 1.58 -27.20 1.65
C GLU A 18 2.69 -26.42 0.95
N ASP A 19 3.94 -26.63 1.39
CA ASP A 19 5.10 -25.96 0.79
C ASP A 19 5.50 -26.65 -0.52
N ASP A 20 4.70 -26.39 -1.56
CA ASP A 20 4.88 -26.86 -2.94
C ASP A 20 5.42 -25.74 -3.84
N GLY A 21 6.38 -24.96 -3.33
CA GLY A 21 7.10 -23.96 -4.09
C GLY A 21 6.22 -22.86 -4.74
N ALA A 22 6.35 -22.66 -6.06
CA ALA A 22 5.62 -21.61 -6.80
C ALA A 22 4.09 -21.65 -6.63
N SER A 23 3.51 -22.86 -6.48
CA SER A 23 2.06 -23.04 -6.26
C SER A 23 1.64 -22.48 -4.90
N SER A 24 2.43 -22.74 -3.86
CA SER A 24 2.17 -22.25 -2.50
C SER A 24 2.24 -20.72 -2.43
N VAL A 25 3.18 -20.10 -3.16
CA VAL A 25 3.31 -18.64 -3.27
C VAL A 25 2.08 -18.01 -3.93
N LEU A 26 1.60 -18.58 -5.05
CA LEU A 26 0.39 -18.08 -5.73
C LEU A 26 -0.85 -18.21 -4.84
N GLN A 27 -1.00 -19.34 -4.15
CA GLN A 27 -2.10 -19.56 -3.21
C GLN A 27 -2.03 -18.59 -2.03
N LEU A 28 -0.84 -18.32 -1.49
CA LEU A 28 -0.64 -17.36 -0.41
C LEU A 28 -1.03 -15.94 -0.83
N VAL A 29 -0.60 -15.49 -2.01
CA VAL A 29 -0.97 -14.18 -2.56
C VAL A 29 -2.47 -14.09 -2.78
N ARG A 30 -3.10 -15.12 -3.35
CA ARG A 30 -4.55 -15.17 -3.54
C ARG A 30 -5.31 -15.11 -2.20
N ARG A 31 -4.88 -15.90 -1.20
CA ARG A 31 -5.46 -15.88 0.14
C ARG A 31 -5.33 -14.50 0.77
N PHE A 32 -4.15 -13.89 0.70
CA PHE A 32 -3.93 -12.54 1.21
C PHE A 32 -4.85 -11.53 0.52
N SER A 33 -4.92 -11.52 -0.82
CA SER A 33 -5.81 -10.63 -1.55
C SER A 33 -7.28 -10.83 -1.19
N ALA A 34 -7.74 -12.06 -1.01
CA ALA A 34 -9.12 -12.34 -0.58
C ALA A 34 -9.41 -11.79 0.82
N LEU A 35 -8.50 -12.01 1.78
CA LEU A 35 -8.66 -11.47 3.14
C LEU A 35 -8.57 -9.94 3.17
N ALA A 36 -7.64 -9.35 2.41
CA ALA A 36 -7.54 -7.91 2.24
C ALA A 36 -8.83 -7.31 1.66
N GLN A 37 -9.44 -7.99 0.69
CA GLN A 37 -10.74 -7.63 0.14
C GLN A 37 -11.84 -7.68 1.20
N CYS A 38 -11.89 -8.73 2.02
CA CYS A 38 -12.86 -8.84 3.11
C CYS A 38 -12.69 -7.68 4.11
N ILE A 39 -11.46 -7.38 4.55
CA ILE A 39 -11.18 -6.24 5.45
C ILE A 39 -11.64 -4.93 4.80
N ARG A 40 -11.32 -4.72 3.52
CA ARG A 40 -11.74 -3.53 2.77
C ARG A 40 -13.25 -3.37 2.73
N LEU A 41 -13.99 -4.45 2.50
CA LEU A 41 -15.45 -4.43 2.48
C LEU A 41 -16.01 -4.16 3.89
N LEU A 42 -15.51 -4.83 4.91
CA LEU A 42 -15.92 -4.61 6.30
C LEU A 42 -15.68 -3.17 6.77
N LEU A 43 -14.61 -2.52 6.30
CA LEU A 43 -14.35 -1.11 6.63
C LEU A 43 -15.28 -0.14 5.89
N ARG A 44 -15.85 -0.54 4.75
CA ARG A 44 -16.69 0.32 3.89
C ARG A 44 -18.18 0.11 4.10
N GLU A 45 -18.57 -0.99 4.71
CA GLU A 45 -19.97 -1.34 4.94
C GLU A 45 -20.60 -0.44 6.00
N GLN A 46 -21.91 -0.18 5.86
CA GLN A 46 -22.69 0.52 6.88
C GLN A 46 -23.27 -0.50 7.85
N PHE A 47 -23.02 -0.30 9.14
CA PHE A 47 -23.57 -1.15 10.19
C PHE A 47 -24.71 -0.44 10.91
N PRO A 48 -25.74 -1.17 11.35
CA PRO A 48 -26.88 -0.59 12.09
C PRO A 48 -26.48 -0.08 13.49
N ALA A 49 -25.27 -0.38 13.94
CA ALA A 49 -24.71 0.07 15.21
C ALA A 49 -23.26 0.57 15.03
N PRO A 50 -22.77 1.47 15.91
CA PRO A 50 -21.38 1.90 15.89
C PRO A 50 -20.41 0.72 16.06
N VAL A 51 -19.50 0.55 15.10
CA VAL A 51 -18.45 -0.47 15.13
C VAL A 51 -17.11 0.18 15.47
N ARG A 52 -16.37 -0.43 16.40
CA ARG A 52 -15.03 0.01 16.74
C ARG A 52 -14.02 -0.55 15.73
N VAL A 53 -13.35 0.35 15.01
CA VAL A 53 -12.30 -0.02 14.07
C VAL A 53 -10.96 -0.18 14.80
N PRO A 54 -10.27 -1.33 14.68
CA PRO A 54 -8.94 -1.54 15.28
C PRO A 54 -7.85 -0.86 14.43
N ALA A 55 -7.83 0.48 14.42
CA ALA A 55 -6.96 1.26 13.54
C ALA A 55 -5.46 0.92 13.70
N SER A 56 -5.00 0.67 14.92
CA SER A 56 -3.60 0.31 15.18
C SER A 56 -3.22 -1.02 14.52
N ASP A 57 -4.09 -2.04 14.61
CA ASP A 57 -3.81 -3.37 14.05
C ASP A 57 -3.85 -3.34 12.52
N ILE A 58 -4.79 -2.57 11.96
CA ILE A 58 -4.88 -2.36 10.51
C ILE A 58 -3.62 -1.67 9.99
N LEU A 59 -3.17 -0.60 10.64
CA LEU A 59 -1.95 0.10 10.22
C LEU A 59 -0.70 -0.76 10.42
N ASN A 60 -0.62 -1.53 11.51
CA ASN A 60 0.46 -2.50 11.71
C ASN A 60 0.50 -3.56 10.61
N LEU A 61 -0.66 -4.08 10.19
CA LEU A 61 -0.75 -4.99 9.05
C LEU A 61 -0.23 -4.33 7.77
N VAL A 62 -0.70 -3.12 7.44
CA VAL A 62 -0.25 -2.39 6.24
C VAL A 62 1.27 -2.14 6.29
N CYS A 63 1.81 -1.69 7.42
CA CYS A 63 3.25 -1.50 7.60
C CYS A 63 4.05 -2.79 7.40
N ARG A 64 3.59 -3.91 7.97
CA ARG A 64 4.25 -5.20 7.81
C ARG A 64 4.25 -5.66 6.36
N VAL A 65 3.13 -5.49 5.66
CA VAL A 65 3.01 -5.88 4.24
C VAL A 65 3.92 -5.02 3.37
N VAL A 66 3.90 -3.69 3.53
CA VAL A 66 4.76 -2.77 2.76
C VAL A 66 6.25 -2.98 3.06
N ASN A 67 6.61 -3.52 4.22
CA ASN A 67 7.99 -3.85 4.58
C ASN A 67 8.51 -5.13 3.91
N VAL A 68 7.63 -5.95 3.34
CA VAL A 68 8.03 -7.07 2.50
C VAL A 68 8.63 -6.47 1.22
N SER A 69 9.92 -6.69 1.00
CA SER A 69 10.62 -6.15 -0.16
C SER A 69 11.61 -7.16 -0.70
N ALA A 70 12.04 -6.96 -1.95
CA ALA A 70 13.10 -7.75 -2.57
C ALA A 70 14.36 -7.85 -1.69
N LYS A 71 14.64 -6.84 -0.87
CA LYS A 71 15.82 -6.79 0.01
C LYS A 71 15.74 -7.75 1.19
N ASN A 72 14.53 -8.09 1.65
CA ASN A 72 14.29 -8.87 2.87
C ASN A 72 13.75 -10.28 2.60
N LEU A 73 13.54 -10.64 1.33
CA LEU A 73 13.12 -11.99 0.93
C LEU A 73 14.36 -12.82 0.60
N SER A 74 14.47 -14.02 1.19
CA SER A 74 15.55 -14.97 0.88
C SER A 74 15.46 -15.40 -0.59
N TRP A 75 16.51 -15.09 -1.33
CA TRP A 75 16.59 -15.13 -2.78
C TRP A 75 17.23 -16.44 -3.24
N GLN A 76 16.43 -17.52 -3.28
CA GLN A 76 16.81 -18.80 -3.92
C GLN A 76 15.65 -19.34 -4.77
N GLY A 77 15.87 -19.49 -6.08
CA GLY A 77 15.13 -20.35 -7.04
C GLY A 77 13.77 -19.85 -7.56
N GLU A 78 12.92 -19.27 -6.71
CA GLU A 78 11.51 -18.88 -7.03
C GLU A 78 11.31 -17.35 -7.10
N GLU A 79 12.39 -16.66 -7.41
CA GLU A 79 12.63 -15.26 -7.07
C GLU A 79 11.86 -14.28 -7.96
N ALA A 80 11.78 -14.58 -9.26
CA ALA A 80 11.10 -13.74 -10.23
C ALA A 80 9.58 -13.70 -10.00
N LEU A 81 8.98 -14.83 -9.59
CA LEU A 81 7.56 -14.91 -9.28
C LEU A 81 7.20 -14.05 -8.07
N LYS A 82 8.01 -14.11 -7.00
CA LYS A 82 7.80 -13.30 -5.79
C LYS A 82 7.89 -11.81 -6.11
N LEU A 83 8.82 -11.38 -6.96
CA LEU A 83 8.87 -10.00 -7.45
C LEU A 83 7.68 -9.60 -8.32
N LEU A 84 7.19 -10.49 -9.17
CA LEU A 84 6.06 -10.22 -10.05
C LEU A 84 4.77 -9.99 -9.25
N LEU A 85 4.61 -10.71 -8.14
CA LEU A 85 3.39 -10.71 -7.33
C LEU A 85 3.41 -9.68 -6.19
N LEU A 86 4.58 -9.26 -5.72
CA LEU A 86 4.71 -8.29 -4.63
C LEU A 86 4.00 -6.94 -4.89
N PRO A 87 3.95 -6.37 -6.11
CA PRO A 87 3.17 -5.16 -6.39
C PRO A 87 1.68 -5.36 -6.09
N GLN A 88 1.12 -6.53 -6.40
CA GLN A 88 -0.28 -6.85 -6.10
C GLN A 88 -0.54 -6.96 -4.60
N VAL A 89 0.41 -7.51 -3.84
CA VAL A 89 0.37 -7.58 -2.39
C VAL A 89 0.39 -6.17 -1.78
N HIS A 90 1.31 -5.31 -2.24
CA HIS A 90 1.36 -3.91 -1.81
C HIS A 90 0.10 -3.14 -2.22
N ARG A 91 -0.45 -3.41 -3.42
CA ARG A 91 -1.71 -2.81 -3.85
C ARG A 91 -2.86 -3.19 -2.92
N SER A 92 -2.97 -4.46 -2.53
CA SER A 92 -3.99 -4.91 -1.59
C SER A 92 -3.85 -4.23 -0.21
N ALA A 93 -2.62 -3.94 0.24
CA ALA A 93 -2.39 -3.17 1.46
C ALA A 93 -2.80 -1.69 1.33
N LEU A 94 -2.53 -1.07 0.18
CA LEU A 94 -2.98 0.30 -0.10
C LEU A 94 -4.51 0.39 -0.14
N ASP A 95 -5.19 -0.61 -0.71
CA ASP A 95 -6.64 -0.68 -0.71
C ASP A 95 -7.24 -0.78 0.72
N ILE A 96 -6.58 -1.52 1.63
CA ILE A 96 -6.95 -1.54 3.07
C ILE A 96 -6.72 -0.17 3.71
N LEU A 97 -5.56 0.45 3.48
CA LEU A 97 -5.25 1.78 4.02
C LEU A 97 -6.26 2.82 3.54
N GLU A 98 -6.62 2.78 2.27
CA GLU A 98 -7.62 3.65 1.67
C GLU A 98 -8.99 3.49 2.34
N ALA A 99 -9.44 2.25 2.52
CA ALA A 99 -10.70 1.97 3.21
C ALA A 99 -10.66 2.41 4.68
N ALA A 100 -9.53 2.24 5.37
CA ALA A 100 -9.37 2.73 6.73
C ALA A 100 -9.44 4.27 6.79
N ILE A 101 -8.80 4.97 5.85
CA ILE A 101 -8.87 6.43 5.73
C ILE A 101 -10.30 6.89 5.49
N LEU A 102 -11.04 6.23 4.60
CA LEU A 102 -12.45 6.55 4.36
C LEU A 102 -13.32 6.28 5.60
N ALA A 103 -13.11 5.16 6.28
CA ALA A 103 -13.90 4.75 7.44
C ALA A 103 -13.64 5.62 8.69
N CYS A 104 -12.39 6.06 8.89
CA CYS A 104 -11.94 6.72 10.11
C CYS A 104 -11.65 8.20 9.95
N GLY A 105 -11.23 8.64 8.76
CA GLY A 105 -10.92 10.04 8.44
C GLY A 105 -9.98 10.68 9.46
N PRO A 106 -10.29 11.88 9.98
CA PRO A 106 -9.48 12.58 10.99
C PRO A 106 -9.24 11.80 12.29
N ARG A 107 -10.01 10.75 12.60
CA ARG A 107 -9.74 9.90 13.77
C ARG A 107 -8.40 9.15 13.65
N LEU A 108 -7.80 9.09 12.46
CA LEU A 108 -6.47 8.54 12.23
C LEU A 108 -5.33 9.53 12.43
N LEU A 109 -5.60 10.82 12.73
CA LEU A 109 -4.56 11.82 12.98
C LEU A 109 -3.50 11.41 14.02
N PRO A 110 -3.82 10.67 15.10
CA PRO A 110 -2.80 10.14 16.02
C PRO A 110 -1.76 9.22 15.35
N PHE A 111 -2.10 8.65 14.19
CA PHE A 111 -1.24 7.78 13.39
C PHE A 111 -0.68 8.46 12.13
N SER A 112 -0.83 9.77 11.99
CA SER A 112 -0.42 10.54 10.80
C SER A 112 1.03 10.27 10.42
N ALA A 113 1.96 10.29 11.38
CA ALA A 113 3.38 10.01 11.13
C ALA A 113 3.64 8.62 10.54
N VAL A 114 2.82 7.61 10.88
CA VAL A 114 2.90 6.28 10.28
C VAL A 114 2.38 6.32 8.85
N ILE A 115 1.18 6.90 8.65
CA ILE A 115 0.53 7.00 7.34
C ILE A 115 1.41 7.77 6.34
N CYS A 116 1.93 8.93 6.74
CA CYS A 116 2.79 9.76 5.90
C CYS A 116 4.08 9.05 5.45
N ARG A 117 4.63 8.15 6.28
CA ARG A 117 5.85 7.40 5.94
C ARG A 117 5.61 6.29 4.92
N LEU A 118 4.39 5.72 4.87
CA LEU A 118 4.06 4.64 3.96
C LEU A 118 4.17 5.08 2.48
N PHE A 119 3.76 6.31 2.15
CA PHE A 119 3.78 6.79 0.75
C PHE A 119 5.19 6.79 0.14
N PRO A 120 6.20 7.51 0.68
CA PRO A 120 7.55 7.50 0.14
C PRO A 120 8.22 6.12 0.25
N GLN A 121 7.86 5.31 1.25
CA GLN A 121 8.38 3.95 1.42
C GLN A 121 7.95 3.03 0.27
N VAL A 122 6.65 3.02 -0.07
CA VAL A 122 6.14 2.21 -1.19
C VAL A 122 6.75 2.70 -2.51
N LEU A 123 6.79 4.01 -2.76
CA LEU A 123 7.36 4.57 -3.99
C LEU A 123 8.85 4.23 -4.15
N SER A 124 9.61 4.28 -3.06
CA SER A 124 11.04 3.96 -3.06
C SER A 124 11.31 2.47 -3.26
N SER A 125 10.45 1.60 -2.74
CA SER A 125 10.57 0.14 -2.91
C SER A 125 10.50 -0.28 -4.38
N TRP A 126 9.81 0.50 -5.21
CA TRP A 126 9.61 0.25 -6.64
C TRP A 126 10.36 1.25 -7.54
N ALA A 127 11.28 2.03 -6.98
CA ALA A 127 12.06 3.03 -7.72
C ALA A 127 13.15 2.40 -8.59
N SER A 128 13.85 1.38 -8.08
CA SER A 128 15.02 0.78 -8.77
C SER A 128 14.65 0.08 -10.09
N ALA A 129 13.43 -0.42 -10.21
CA ALA A 129 12.95 -1.03 -11.46
C ALA A 129 12.72 -0.03 -12.60
N ARG A 130 12.85 1.28 -12.33
CA ARG A 130 12.86 2.35 -13.34
C ARG A 130 14.23 2.57 -13.97
N ASN A 131 15.29 2.20 -13.27
CA ASN A 131 16.66 2.57 -13.64
C ASN A 131 17.32 1.56 -14.59
N SER A 132 16.61 0.52 -15.03
CA SER A 132 17.08 -0.44 -16.03
C SER A 132 16.80 0.10 -17.45
N GLY A 133 17.61 1.07 -17.89
CA GLY A 133 17.66 1.50 -19.28
C GLY A 133 16.62 2.54 -19.70
N SER A 134 16.97 3.28 -20.76
CA SER A 134 16.05 4.13 -21.52
C SER A 134 14.83 3.31 -21.91
N LEU A 135 13.70 3.58 -21.27
CA LEU A 135 12.44 2.99 -21.66
C LEU A 135 12.09 3.55 -23.05
N PRO A 136 11.79 2.69 -24.05
CA PRO A 136 11.39 3.17 -25.37
C PRO A 136 10.21 4.13 -25.27
N SER A 137 10.22 5.18 -26.09
CA SER A 137 9.13 6.16 -26.18
C SER A 137 7.78 5.45 -26.41
N GLY A 138 6.78 5.77 -25.58
CA GLY A 138 5.42 5.21 -25.68
C GLY A 138 5.12 4.02 -24.75
N GLN A 139 6.08 3.52 -23.99
CA GLN A 139 5.84 2.51 -22.95
C GLN A 139 5.43 3.16 -21.61
N GLU A 140 4.54 2.49 -20.89
CA GLU A 140 4.11 2.91 -19.55
C GLU A 140 5.26 2.77 -18.55
N LYS A 141 5.44 3.76 -17.66
CA LYS A 141 6.46 3.70 -16.60
C LYS A 141 6.22 2.43 -15.74
N PRO A 142 7.25 1.63 -15.41
CA PRO A 142 7.07 0.42 -14.60
C PRO A 142 6.29 0.68 -13.31
N TYR A 143 5.33 -0.19 -13.01
CA TYR A 143 4.47 -0.14 -11.82
C TYR A 143 3.66 1.16 -11.66
N SER A 144 3.41 1.89 -12.74
CA SER A 144 2.53 3.07 -12.80
C SER A 144 1.20 2.89 -12.07
N ALA A 145 0.53 1.74 -12.22
CA ALA A 145 -0.75 1.46 -11.58
C ALA A 145 -0.64 1.40 -10.05
N LEU A 146 0.46 0.86 -9.52
CA LEU A 146 0.74 0.85 -8.08
C LEU A 146 1.08 2.27 -7.60
N ARG A 147 1.90 3.00 -8.34
CA ARG A 147 2.27 4.39 -7.99
C ARG A 147 1.07 5.32 -8.02
N GLY A 148 0.22 5.19 -9.03
CA GLY A 148 -1.08 5.87 -9.11
C GLY A 148 -1.96 5.54 -7.91
N ALA A 149 -1.99 4.29 -7.45
CA ALA A 149 -2.65 3.91 -6.21
C ALA A 149 -2.13 4.71 -5.01
N VAL A 150 -0.81 4.79 -4.85
CA VAL A 150 -0.18 5.53 -3.74
C VAL A 150 -0.65 6.99 -3.76
N TYR A 151 -0.65 7.63 -4.93
CA TYR A 151 -1.10 9.02 -5.06
C TYR A 151 -2.61 9.19 -4.81
N GLN A 152 -3.44 8.24 -5.22
CA GLN A 152 -4.88 8.24 -4.92
C GLN A 152 -5.15 8.15 -3.41
N VAL A 153 -4.43 7.28 -2.70
CA VAL A 153 -4.56 7.16 -1.24
C VAL A 153 -4.02 8.40 -0.53
N LEU A 154 -2.91 8.96 -1.03
CA LEU A 154 -2.34 10.22 -0.55
C LEU A 154 -3.34 11.38 -0.71
N GLU A 155 -3.94 11.51 -1.90
CA GLU A 155 -4.97 12.50 -2.19
C GLU A 155 -6.13 12.37 -1.20
N ARG A 156 -6.69 11.17 -1.01
CA ARG A 156 -7.77 10.95 -0.04
C ARG A 156 -7.37 11.32 1.38
N TRP A 157 -6.15 10.99 1.81
CA TRP A 157 -5.65 11.37 3.12
C TRP A 157 -5.61 12.90 3.30
N VAL A 158 -5.05 13.59 2.31
CA VAL A 158 -4.95 15.06 2.30
C VAL A 158 -6.33 15.70 2.24
N THR A 159 -7.25 15.19 1.41
CA THR A 159 -8.61 15.72 1.30
C THR A 159 -9.41 15.55 2.60
N MET A 160 -9.24 14.42 3.30
CA MET A 160 -9.96 14.16 4.55
C MET A 160 -9.41 14.94 5.76
N CYS A 161 -8.09 15.19 5.80
CA CYS A 161 -7.43 15.78 6.97
C CYS A 161 -6.96 17.23 6.75
N GLY A 162 -6.96 17.71 5.50
CA GLY A 162 -6.50 19.04 5.11
C GLY A 162 -5.07 19.31 5.59
N VAL A 163 -4.87 20.49 6.18
CA VAL A 163 -3.57 20.92 6.75
C VAL A 163 -3.06 19.99 7.85
N SER A 164 -3.95 19.24 8.51
CA SER A 164 -3.60 18.31 9.59
C SER A 164 -3.06 16.97 9.08
N ALA A 165 -3.09 16.74 7.76
CA ALA A 165 -2.60 15.51 7.15
C ALA A 165 -1.10 15.27 7.43
N GLY A 166 -0.34 16.33 7.72
CA GLY A 166 1.05 16.22 8.17
C GLY A 166 2.04 15.71 7.10
N ILE A 167 1.67 15.72 5.82
CA ILE A 167 2.54 15.22 4.73
C ILE A 167 3.86 16.00 4.65
N LEU A 168 3.80 17.30 4.89
CA LEU A 168 4.97 18.19 4.92
C LEU A 168 5.49 18.41 6.35
N GLN A 169 4.83 17.85 7.36
CA GLN A 169 5.18 18.02 8.78
C GLN A 169 5.80 16.71 9.27
N GLY A 170 7.11 16.56 9.09
CA GLY A 170 7.83 15.35 9.48
C GLY A 170 9.34 15.50 9.30
N MET A 171 10.07 14.38 9.41
CA MET A 171 11.48 14.34 9.04
C MET A 171 11.62 14.79 7.58
N SER A 172 12.32 15.91 7.34
CA SER A 172 12.44 16.58 6.03
C SER A 172 12.66 15.61 4.86
N HIS A 173 13.44 14.57 5.10
CA HIS A 173 13.76 13.54 4.13
C HIS A 173 12.54 12.81 3.52
N HIS A 174 11.45 12.57 4.26
CA HIS A 174 10.30 11.81 3.72
C HIS A 174 9.45 12.63 2.75
N SER A 175 9.21 13.90 3.06
CA SER A 175 8.52 14.81 2.16
C SER A 175 9.33 15.05 0.89
N ASP A 176 10.66 15.19 1.02
CA ASP A 176 11.56 15.39 -0.12
C ASP A 176 11.55 14.18 -1.06
N ILE A 177 11.61 12.95 -0.52
CA ILE A 177 11.48 11.72 -1.31
C ILE A 177 10.14 11.67 -2.04
N LEU A 178 9.04 11.96 -1.33
CA LEU A 178 7.70 11.93 -1.91
C LEU A 178 7.58 12.92 -3.07
N LEU A 179 8.05 14.15 -2.88
CA LEU A 179 8.04 15.19 -3.91
C LEU A 179 8.94 14.82 -5.10
N ALA A 180 10.13 14.26 -4.86
CA ALA A 180 11.01 13.81 -5.93
C ALA A 180 10.35 12.73 -6.80
N HIS A 181 9.66 11.76 -6.18
CA HIS A 181 8.88 10.74 -6.89
C HIS A 181 7.72 11.34 -7.69
N LEU A 182 6.97 12.27 -7.10
CA LEU A 182 5.83 12.93 -7.74
C LEU A 182 6.28 13.71 -8.97
N ILE A 183 7.31 14.55 -8.83
CA ILE A 183 7.89 15.33 -9.92
C ILE A 183 8.37 14.38 -11.03
N SER A 184 9.15 13.36 -10.68
CA SER A 184 9.64 12.36 -11.66
C SER A 184 8.51 11.65 -12.42
N ASP A 185 7.36 11.42 -11.78
CA ASP A 185 6.23 10.74 -12.41
C ASP A 185 5.43 11.65 -13.34
N VAL A 186 5.24 12.93 -12.98
CA VAL A 186 4.48 13.89 -13.80
C VAL A 186 5.32 14.53 -14.91
N THR A 187 6.66 14.53 -14.80
CA THR A 187 7.53 15.06 -15.86
C THR A 187 7.50 14.14 -17.11
N PRO A 188 7.18 14.69 -18.30
CA PRO A 188 7.20 13.93 -19.55
C PRO A 188 8.65 13.65 -20.01
N PRO A 189 8.89 12.56 -20.76
CA PRO A 189 10.19 12.30 -21.37
C PRO A 189 10.57 13.42 -22.36
N ALA A 190 11.84 13.84 -22.38
CA ALA A 190 12.32 14.93 -23.23
C ALA A 190 12.08 14.69 -24.74
N ASP A 191 12.07 13.42 -25.18
CA ASP A 191 11.85 13.04 -26.59
C ASP A 191 10.39 13.16 -27.04
N SER A 192 9.44 13.34 -26.12
CA SER A 192 8.00 13.47 -26.41
C SER A 192 7.58 14.88 -26.83
N VAL A 193 8.51 15.85 -26.77
CA VAL A 193 8.22 17.29 -26.98
C VAL A 193 8.74 17.81 -28.32
N LYS A 194 9.18 16.93 -29.23
CA LYS A 194 9.41 17.32 -30.63
C LYS A 194 8.08 17.50 -31.34
N VAL A 195 7.52 18.70 -31.21
CA VAL A 195 6.47 19.21 -32.08
C VAL A 195 7.10 19.37 -33.47
N SER A 196 6.70 18.51 -34.40
CA SER A 196 6.99 18.61 -35.83
C SER A 196 6.36 19.84 -36.46
#